data_AF-A0A537RT56-F1
#
_entry.id   AF-A0A537RT56-F1
#
_cell.length_a   1.000
_cell.length_b   1.000
_cell.length_c   1.000
_cell.angle_alpha   90.00
_cell.angle_beta   90.00
_cell.angle_gamma   90.00
#
_symmetry.space_group_name_H-M   'P 1'
#
loop_
_entity.id
_entity.type
_entity.pdbx_description
1 polymer ?
#
loop_
_entity_poly.entity_id
_entity_poly.type
_entity_poly.pdbx_seq_one_letter_code
_entity_poly.pdbx_strand_id
1 'polypeptide(L)'
;PPSRIEIIADGQSVVVRDRKLATQDLYPLSQTPLRFLLSERIDLLRETNVVGVRADDTFVTITIEERQALIGTSRLMMMVGAKDFQLKQWTITDPQGYDTTVAVSNLDNSKRPDPNLFKIDYTRYIQ
;
A
#
# COMPACT_ATOMS: atom_id res chain seq x y z
N PRO A 1 18.93 16.66 -3.21
CA PRO A 1 17.46 16.74 -2.98
C PRO A 1 16.91 15.30 -2.88
N PRO A 2 15.86 15.02 -2.09
CA PRO A 2 15.27 13.68 -2.05
C PRO A 2 14.83 13.26 -3.46
N SER A 3 15.09 12.01 -3.86
CA SER A 3 14.53 11.49 -5.11
C SER A 3 13.02 11.44 -4.96
N ARG A 4 12.30 11.91 -5.98
CA ARG A 4 10.85 11.83 -6.00
C ARG A 4 10.48 10.41 -6.44
N ILE A 5 10.37 9.52 -5.46
CA ILE A 5 9.70 8.24 -5.67
C ILE A 5 8.20 8.54 -5.82
N GLU A 6 7.60 8.05 -6.90
CA GLU A 6 6.16 8.16 -7.14
C GLU A 6 5.55 6.77 -6.98
N ILE A 7 4.52 6.67 -6.15
CA ILE A 7 3.70 5.46 -6.01
C ILE A 7 2.31 5.83 -6.48
N ILE A 8 1.85 5.23 -7.58
CA ILE A 8 0.58 5.55 -8.21
C ILE A 8 -0.22 4.27 -8.35
N ALA A 9 -1.51 4.31 -7.99
CA ALA A 9 -2.43 3.21 -8.18
C ALA A 9 -3.66 3.70 -8.97
N ASP A 10 -4.01 2.99 -10.04
CA ASP A 10 -5.13 3.35 -10.94
C ASP A 10 -6.39 2.48 -10.73
N GLY A 11 -6.37 1.65 -9.68
CA GLY A 11 -7.43 0.69 -9.37
C GLY A 11 -7.23 -0.70 -9.98
N GLN A 12 -6.28 -0.86 -10.92
CA GLN A 12 -5.91 -2.17 -11.49
C GLN A 12 -4.47 -2.54 -11.19
N SER A 13 -3.56 -1.56 -11.25
CA SER A 13 -2.13 -1.73 -11.04
C SER A 13 -1.59 -0.70 -10.05
N VAL A 14 -0.42 -1.00 -9.51
CA VAL A 14 0.42 -0.07 -8.75
C VAL A 14 1.73 0.08 -9.49
N VAL A 15 2.18 1.32 -9.66
CA VAL A 15 3.51 1.62 -10.19
C VAL A 15 4.36 2.30 -9.13
N VAL A 16 5.59 1.83 -8.95
CA VAL A 16 6.63 2.50 -8.18
C VAL A 16 7.66 3.03 -9.16
N ARG A 17 7.77 4.36 -9.26
CA ARG A 17 8.67 5.04 -10.19
C ARG A 17 9.75 5.77 -9.43
N ASP A 18 11.00 5.42 -9.70
CA ASP A 18 12.16 6.20 -9.25
C ASP A 18 12.72 7.00 -10.43
N ARG A 19 12.43 8.31 -10.45
CA ARG A 19 12.93 9.22 -11.50
C ARG A 19 14.45 9.39 -11.50
N LYS A 20 15.12 9.13 -10.38
CA LYS A 20 16.58 9.23 -10.27
C LYS A 20 17.26 8.01 -10.89
N LEU A 21 16.67 6.83 -10.72
CA LEU A 21 17.20 5.57 -11.27
C LEU A 21 16.60 5.21 -12.64
N ALA A 22 15.64 5.99 -13.13
CA ALA A 22 14.88 5.72 -14.35
C ALA A 22 14.21 4.33 -14.35
N THR A 23 13.78 3.86 -13.18
CA THR A 23 13.07 2.60 -13.02
C THR A 23 11.56 2.84 -12.89
N GLN A 24 10.79 1.87 -13.40
CA GLN A 24 9.35 1.84 -13.26
C GLN A 24 8.91 0.39 -13.04
N ASP A 25 8.59 0.06 -11.78
CA ASP A 25 8.14 -1.27 -11.39
C ASP A 25 6.62 -1.28 -11.33
N LEU A 26 6.00 -2.15 -12.14
CA LEU A 26 4.55 -2.26 -12.28
C LEU A 26 4.07 -3.58 -11.69
N TYR A 27 3.10 -3.51 -10.78
CA TYR A 27 2.51 -4.65 -10.10
C TYR A 27 1.00 -4.66 -10.31
N PRO A 28 0.37 -5.80 -10.61
CA PRO A 28 -1.09 -5.91 -10.53
C PRO A 28 -1.54 -5.64 -9.09
N LEU A 29 -2.47 -4.70 -8.89
CA LEU A 29 -2.93 -4.32 -7.54
C LEU A 29 -3.48 -5.53 -6.78
N SER A 30 -4.19 -6.43 -7.48
CA SER A 30 -4.73 -7.68 -6.95
C SER A 30 -3.68 -8.66 -6.41
N GLN A 31 -2.40 -8.50 -6.81
CA GLN A 31 -1.27 -9.32 -6.37
C GLN A 31 -0.44 -8.63 -5.27
N THR A 32 -0.89 -7.46 -4.81
CA THR A 32 -0.25 -6.75 -3.71
C THR A 32 -1.19 -6.71 -2.50
N PRO A 33 -0.65 -6.76 -1.27
CA PRO A 33 -1.45 -6.48 -0.09
C PRO A 33 -2.03 -5.06 -0.06
N LEU A 34 -1.50 -4.11 -0.87
CA LEU A 34 -1.99 -2.73 -0.94
C LEU A 34 -3.46 -2.64 -1.34
N ARG A 35 -4.01 -3.66 -2.02
CA ARG A 35 -5.45 -3.75 -2.32
C ARG A 35 -6.31 -3.56 -1.06
N PHE A 36 -5.83 -4.01 0.10
CA PHE A 36 -6.53 -3.85 1.37
C PHE A 36 -6.54 -2.42 1.94
N LEU A 37 -5.75 -1.50 1.38
CA LEU A 37 -5.81 -0.09 1.75
C LEU A 37 -6.68 0.72 0.79
N LEU A 38 -6.89 0.21 -0.43
CA LEU A 38 -7.53 0.95 -1.51
C LEU A 38 -8.98 0.50 -1.77
N SER A 39 -9.40 -0.66 -1.27
CA SER A 39 -10.79 -1.09 -1.43
C SER A 39 -11.75 -0.22 -0.61
N GLU A 40 -12.91 0.08 -1.20
CA GLU A 40 -13.96 0.90 -0.57
C GLU A 40 -14.54 0.26 0.71
N ARG A 41 -14.62 -1.07 0.72
CA ARG A 41 -15.06 -1.87 1.87
C ARG A 41 -14.23 -3.13 1.95
N ILE A 42 -13.81 -3.48 3.16
CA ILE A 42 -13.07 -4.71 3.43
C ILE A 42 -13.56 -5.30 4.74
N ASP A 43 -13.98 -6.56 4.69
CA ASP A 43 -14.15 -7.38 5.87
C ASP A 43 -12.85 -8.13 6.15
N LEU A 44 -11.98 -7.54 6.99
CA LEU A 44 -10.64 -8.08 7.26
C LEU A 44 -10.67 -9.52 7.79
N LEU A 45 -11.72 -9.90 8.51
CA LEU A 45 -11.83 -11.23 9.11
C LEU A 45 -12.27 -12.31 8.10
N ARG A 46 -12.95 -11.91 7.02
CA ARG A 46 -13.44 -12.84 5.99
C ARG A 46 -12.57 -12.86 4.75
N GLU A 47 -12.01 -11.72 4.38
CA GLU A 47 -11.31 -11.52 3.12
C GLU A 47 -9.79 -11.65 3.24
N THR A 48 -9.27 -11.77 4.47
CA THR A 48 -7.82 -11.75 4.73
C THR A 48 -7.42 -12.77 5.78
N ASN A 49 -6.13 -13.13 5.79
CA ASN A 49 -5.55 -13.92 6.85
C ASN A 49 -4.88 -12.99 7.88
N VAL A 50 -5.66 -12.55 8.88
CA VAL A 50 -5.14 -11.74 9.99
C VAL A 50 -4.27 -12.61 10.88
N VAL A 51 -2.98 -12.33 10.90
CA VAL A 51 -1.97 -13.10 11.66
C VAL A 51 -1.56 -12.42 12.97
N GLY A 52 -1.99 -11.18 13.20
CA GLY A 52 -1.72 -10.49 14.44
C GLY A 52 -2.51 -9.22 14.61
N VAL A 53 -2.96 -8.97 15.85
CA VAL A 53 -3.51 -7.69 16.29
C VAL A 53 -2.81 -7.33 17.60
N ARG A 54 -2.26 -6.12 17.67
CA ARG A 54 -1.71 -5.53 18.89
C ARG A 54 -2.37 -4.18 19.11
N ALA A 55 -2.73 -3.87 20.34
CA ALA A 55 -3.34 -2.59 20.68
C ALA A 55 -2.72 -2.04 21.95
N ASP A 56 -2.49 -0.73 21.93
CA ASP A 56 -2.19 0.08 23.11
C ASP A 56 -3.11 1.32 23.13
N ASP A 57 -2.93 2.21 24.10
CA ASP A 57 -3.78 3.39 24.28
C ASP A 57 -3.69 4.41 23.12
N THR A 58 -2.68 4.27 22.26
CA THR A 58 -2.38 5.18 21.16
C THR A 58 -2.72 4.57 19.81
N PHE A 59 -2.35 3.31 19.58
CA PHE A 59 -2.45 2.66 18.27
C PHE A 59 -3.00 1.24 18.35
N VAL A 60 -3.68 0.86 17.27
CA VAL A 60 -3.97 -0.53 16.93
C VAL A 60 -3.13 -0.89 15.72
N THR A 61 -2.36 -1.97 15.86
CA THR A 61 -1.55 -2.55 14.80
C THR A 61 -2.18 -3.85 14.34
N ILE A 62 -2.49 -3.94 13.05
CA ILE A 62 -3.09 -5.11 12.40
C ILE A 62 -2.08 -5.67 11.42
N THR A 63 -1.82 -6.97 11.47
CA THR A 63 -0.94 -7.66 10.51
C THR A 63 -1.73 -8.70 9.73
N ILE A 64 -1.68 -8.58 8.42
CA ILE A 64 -2.33 -9.46 7.45
C ILE A 64 -1.22 -10.17 6.67
N GLU A 65 -1.41 -11.46 6.44
CA GLU A 65 -0.59 -12.25 5.54
C GLU A 65 -1.37 -12.55 4.26
N GLU A 66 -0.77 -12.32 3.10
CA GLU A 66 -1.34 -12.65 1.80
C GLU A 66 -0.46 -13.71 1.14
N ARG A 67 -1.03 -14.89 0.92
CA ARG A 67 -0.34 -16.03 0.31
C ARG A 67 -0.83 -16.25 -1.11
N GLN A 68 0.09 -16.15 -2.06
CA GLN A 68 -0.18 -16.41 -3.46
C GLN A 68 0.68 -17.56 -3.95
N ALA A 69 0.05 -18.59 -4.53
CA ALA A 69 0.70 -19.86 -4.84
C ALA A 69 1.94 -19.73 -5.73
N LEU A 70 1.96 -18.75 -6.63
CA LEU A 70 3.07 -18.53 -7.57
C LEU A 70 4.05 -17.43 -7.16
N ILE A 71 3.63 -16.51 -6.28
CA ILE A 71 4.39 -15.29 -5.96
C ILE A 71 5.05 -15.38 -4.57
N GLY A 72 4.49 -16.22 -3.68
CA GLY A 72 4.96 -16.39 -2.32
C GLY A 72 4.05 -15.69 -1.32
N THR A 73 4.61 -15.37 -0.15
CA THR A 73 3.85 -14.83 0.98
C THR A 73 4.32 -13.40 1.25
N SER A 74 3.40 -12.46 1.21
CA SER A 74 3.63 -11.05 1.55
C SER A 74 2.87 -10.69 2.83
N ARG A 75 3.29 -9.62 3.50
CA ARG A 75 2.62 -9.14 4.71
C ARG A 75 2.28 -7.67 4.59
N LEU A 76 1.13 -7.29 5.13
CA LEU A 76 0.73 -5.91 5.34
C LEU A 76 0.55 -5.69 6.83
N MET A 77 1.34 -4.78 7.39
CA MET A 77 1.13 -4.25 8.73
C MET A 77 0.51 -2.86 8.61
N MET A 78 -0.61 -2.63 9.28
CA MET A 78 -1.29 -1.34 9.34
C MET A 78 -1.28 -0.83 10.77
N MET A 79 -0.96 0.45 10.94
CA MET A 79 -1.08 1.15 12.22
C MET A 79 -2.18 2.20 12.08
N VAL A 80 -3.22 2.04 12.89
CA VAL A 80 -4.35 2.97 12.98
C VAL A 80 -4.41 3.58 14.37
N GLY A 81 -4.91 4.81 14.49
CA GLY A 81 -5.11 5.43 15.80
C GLY A 81 -6.17 4.68 16.62
N ALA A 82 -5.90 4.42 17.90
CA ALA A 82 -6.81 3.64 18.76
C ALA A 82 -8.15 4.35 19.02
N LYS A 83 -8.18 5.68 18.89
CA LYS A 83 -9.37 6.51 19.14
C LYS A 83 -10.18 6.83 17.89
N ASP A 84 -9.50 7.06 16.77
CA ASP A 84 -10.09 7.56 15.52
C ASP A 84 -10.09 6.52 14.39
N PHE A 85 -9.40 5.39 14.59
CA PHE A 85 -9.16 4.34 13.59
C PHE A 85 -8.62 4.85 12.25
N GLN A 86 -8.02 6.05 12.24
CA GLN A 86 -7.41 6.58 11.03
C GLN A 86 -6.07 5.90 10.78
N LEU A 87 -5.83 5.48 9.54
CA LEU A 87 -4.54 4.95 9.11
C LEU A 87 -3.45 6.02 9.27
N LYS A 88 -2.40 5.69 10.01
CA LYS A 88 -1.23 6.56 10.24
C LYS A 88 0.00 6.04 9.53
N GLN A 89 0.15 4.73 9.42
CA GLN A 89 1.28 4.09 8.77
C GLN A 89 0.88 2.71 8.23
N TRP A 90 1.53 2.28 7.17
CA TRP A 90 1.56 0.88 6.80
C TRP A 90 2.95 0.44 6.36
N THR A 91 3.23 -0.85 6.51
CA THR A 91 4.43 -1.52 6.05
C THR A 91 4.04 -2.73 5.22
N ILE A 92 4.57 -2.81 4.01
CA ILE A 92 4.45 -3.98 3.13
C ILE A 92 5.78 -4.72 3.18
N THR A 93 5.73 -6.00 3.52
CA THR A 93 6.87 -6.92 3.37
C THR A 93 6.60 -7.80 2.16
N ASP A 94 7.48 -7.76 1.15
CA ASP A 94 7.37 -8.59 -0.04
C ASP A 94 7.80 -10.06 0.23
N PRO A 95 7.59 -10.99 -0.72
CA PRO A 95 8.01 -12.39 -0.56
C PRO A 95 9.52 -12.62 -0.36
N GLN A 96 10.35 -11.65 -0.75
CA GLN A 96 11.80 -11.66 -0.58
C GLN A 96 12.22 -11.14 0.81
N GLY A 97 11.28 -10.55 1.57
CA GLY A 97 11.50 -10.01 2.90
C GLY A 97 11.87 -8.53 2.92
N TYR A 98 11.74 -7.81 1.80
CA TYR A 98 12.00 -6.37 1.77
C TYR A 98 10.78 -5.58 2.24
N ASP A 99 11.05 -4.59 3.09
CA ASP A 99 10.02 -3.73 3.67
C ASP A 99 9.89 -2.39 2.93
N THR A 100 8.67 -2.03 2.58
CA THR A 100 8.28 -0.68 2.18
C THR A 100 7.34 -0.10 3.22
N THR A 101 7.80 0.93 3.95
CA THR A 101 7.00 1.62 4.97
C THR A 101 6.58 3.00 4.49
N VAL A 102 5.30 3.33 4.66
CA VAL A 102 4.75 4.64 4.35
C VAL A 102 3.99 5.16 5.58
N ALA A 103 4.38 6.34 6.05
CA ALA A 103 3.69 7.08 7.09
C ALA A 103 3.00 8.30 6.50
N VAL A 104 1.76 8.54 6.91
CA VAL A 104 0.95 9.67 6.46
C VAL A 104 0.70 10.64 7.60
N SER A 105 0.74 11.93 7.30
CA SER A 105 0.49 13.00 8.26
C SER A 105 -0.22 14.16 7.57
N ASN A 106 -0.90 14.99 8.36
CA ASN A 106 -1.60 16.20 7.88
C ASN A 106 -2.58 15.94 6.73
N LEU A 107 -3.34 14.83 6.82
CA LEU A 107 -4.33 14.48 5.82
C LEU A 107 -5.50 15.47 5.84
N ASP A 108 -5.83 16.02 4.67
CA ASP A 108 -6.97 16.90 4.45
C ASP A 108 -8.07 16.14 3.70
N ASN A 109 -8.98 15.52 4.45
CA ASN A 109 -10.07 14.71 3.91
C ASN A 109 -11.21 15.55 3.31
N SER A 110 -11.13 16.89 3.38
CA SER A 110 -12.13 17.78 2.77
C SER A 110 -11.90 17.98 1.27
N LYS A 111 -10.68 17.73 0.80
CA LYS A 111 -10.29 17.91 -0.59
C LYS A 111 -10.45 16.62 -1.39
N ARG A 112 -10.88 16.77 -2.63
CA ARG A 112 -10.83 15.70 -3.63
C ARG A 112 -9.64 15.95 -4.56
N PRO A 113 -8.62 15.07 -4.59
CA PRO A 113 -7.50 15.19 -5.50
C PRO A 113 -7.96 15.10 -6.97
N ASP A 114 -7.20 15.69 -7.89
CA ASP A 114 -7.44 15.53 -9.34
C ASP A 114 -7.32 14.04 -9.72
N PRO A 115 -8.36 13.42 -10.31
CA PRO A 115 -8.31 12.03 -10.76
C PRO A 115 -7.12 11.69 -11.67
N ASN A 116 -6.56 12.67 -12.40
CA ASN A 116 -5.40 12.46 -13.26
C ASN A 116 -4.13 12.10 -12.47
N LEU A 117 -4.06 12.39 -11.16
CA LEU A 117 -2.94 11.98 -10.30
C LEU A 117 -2.85 10.46 -10.12
N PHE A 118 -3.94 9.74 -10.40
CA PHE A 118 -4.04 8.29 -10.24
C PHE A 118 -3.88 7.54 -11.57
N LYS A 119 -3.61 8.23 -12.68
CA LYS A 119 -3.42 7.58 -13.99
C LYS A 119 -1.98 7.09 -14.15
N ILE A 120 -1.84 5.83 -14.52
CA ILE A 120 -0.54 5.23 -14.89
C ILE A 120 -0.39 5.32 -16.41
N ASP A 121 0.72 5.87 -16.87
CA ASP A 121 1.13 5.73 -18.28
C ASP A 121 1.84 4.38 -18.46
N TYR A 122 1.18 3.48 -19.17
CA TYR A 122 1.67 2.13 -19.48
C TYR A 122 2.59 2.10 -20.71
N THR A 123 2.77 3.23 -21.39
CA THR A 123 3.65 3.32 -22.55
C THR A 123 5.08 3.02 -22.09
N ARG A 124 5.56 1.81 -22.37
CA ARG A 124 6.97 1.47 -22.17
C ARG A 124 7.79 2.34 -23.13
N TYR A 125 8.57 3.26 -22.59
CA TYR A 125 9.69 3.80 -23.34
C TYR A 125 10.67 2.64 -23.53
N ILE A 126 10.66 2.05 -24.73
CA ILE A 126 11.72 1.15 -25.17
C ILE A 126 12.96 2.05 -25.27
N GLN A 127 13.93 1.85 -24.37
CA GLN A 127 15.28 2.38 -24.55
C GLN A 127 16.06 1.45 -25.48
#